data_AF-A0A3D3R574-F1
#
_entry.id   AF-A0A3D3R574-F1
#
_cell.length_a   1.000
_cell.length_b   1.000
_cell.length_c   1.000
_cell.angle_alpha   90.00
_cell.angle_beta   90.00
_cell.angle_gamma   90.00
#
_symmetry.space_group_name_H-M   'P 1'
#
loop_
_entity.id
_entity.type
_entity.pdbx_description
1 polymer ?
#
loop_
_entity_poly.entity_id
_entity_poly.type
_entity_poly.pdbx_seq_one_letter_code
_entity_poly.pdbx_strand_id
1 'polypeptide(L)'
;EPFSIVNWPRPADEWSIDFEHGLPAGWEGQRVRHALPKHSRGAIRSIPVQQDMQTVQKIQSPQVPSGLFFWHEDSQLHLRFKTQPPGWFHIYLHARTYQTPGPVLTYCYFDLRLWQTQPGAWRTVSIPLSEFRLQTYMKDNPELGCIPLQITFRGESETDGFMIDRIWVTRGNSTPPPNPE
;
A
#
# COMPACT_ATOMS: atom_id res chain seq x y z
N GLU A 1 9.01 -30.24 12.56
CA GLU A 1 10.03 -29.43 13.26
C GLU A 1 9.30 -28.46 14.19
N PRO A 2 9.80 -28.17 15.41
CA PRO A 2 9.14 -27.18 16.25
C PRO A 2 9.21 -25.80 15.59
N PHE A 3 8.08 -25.09 15.56
CA PHE A 3 8.01 -23.72 15.04
C PHE A 3 8.95 -22.83 15.87
N SER A 4 10.10 -22.47 15.30
CA SER A 4 11.00 -21.49 15.89
C SER A 4 10.35 -20.12 15.79
N ILE A 5 9.67 -19.68 16.85
CA ILE A 5 9.13 -18.32 16.94
C ILE A 5 10.33 -17.37 16.89
N VAL A 6 10.52 -16.71 15.75
CA VAL A 6 11.59 -15.73 15.61
C VAL A 6 11.16 -14.46 16.34
N ASN A 7 11.99 -14.04 17.29
CA ASN A 7 11.77 -12.84 18.09
C ASN A 7 12.15 -11.58 17.26
N TRP A 8 11.32 -11.24 16.28
CA TRP A 8 11.43 -9.98 15.56
C TRP A 8 10.92 -8.83 16.44
N PRO A 9 11.58 -7.65 16.46
CA PRO A 9 10.98 -6.48 17.07
C PRO A 9 9.61 -6.24 16.43
N ARG A 10 8.56 -6.21 17.26
CA ARG A 10 7.20 -6.02 16.79
C ARG A 10 7.08 -4.60 16.20
N PRO A 11 6.69 -4.47 14.91
CA PRO A 11 6.44 -3.16 14.33
C PRO A 11 5.22 -2.51 14.97
N ALA A 12 5.08 -1.19 14.79
CA ALA A 12 3.95 -0.44 15.33
C ALA A 12 2.60 -0.95 14.76
N ASP A 13 1.54 -0.79 15.55
CA ASP A 13 0.18 -1.15 15.14
C ASP A 13 -0.41 -0.15 14.12
N GLU A 14 0.13 1.07 14.13
CA GLU A 14 -0.22 2.16 13.22
C GLU A 14 1.02 2.61 12.46
N TRP A 15 0.82 3.07 11.23
CA TRP A 15 1.90 3.52 10.35
C TRP A 15 1.38 4.58 9.40
N SER A 16 2.21 5.54 9.02
CA SER A 16 1.82 6.51 8.00
C SER A 16 3.01 7.02 7.22
N ILE A 17 2.74 7.42 5.99
CA ILE A 17 3.66 8.15 5.14
C ILE A 17 2.89 9.20 4.35
N ASP A 18 3.47 10.40 4.26
CA ASP A 18 3.06 11.47 3.36
C ASP A 18 4.24 11.88 2.48
N PHE A 19 3.98 12.73 1.50
CA PHE A 19 4.99 13.20 0.54
C PHE A 19 5.19 14.73 0.62
N GLU A 20 4.80 15.33 1.75
CA GLU A 20 4.82 16.79 1.97
C GLU A 20 6.22 17.38 1.80
N HIS A 21 7.22 16.70 2.37
CA HIS A 21 8.61 17.13 2.34
C HIS A 21 9.40 16.57 1.15
N GLY A 22 8.85 15.59 0.45
CA GLY A 22 9.45 14.98 -0.74
C GLY A 22 9.28 13.48 -0.81
N LEU A 23 10.04 12.87 -1.72
CA LEU A 23 10.07 11.43 -1.87
C LEU A 23 10.98 10.85 -0.77
N PRO A 24 10.47 10.06 0.19
CA PRO A 24 11.31 9.45 1.21
C PRO A 24 12.33 8.51 0.57
N ALA A 25 13.48 8.34 1.24
CA ALA A 25 14.56 7.51 0.71
C ALA A 25 14.09 6.09 0.39
N GLY A 26 14.50 5.57 -0.77
CA GLY A 26 14.20 4.22 -1.23
C GLY A 26 12.80 4.01 -1.83
N TRP A 27 11.95 5.04 -1.85
CA TRP A 27 10.69 4.97 -2.59
C TRP A 27 10.92 5.06 -4.10
N GLU A 28 10.17 4.28 -4.86
CA GLU A 28 10.08 4.35 -6.31
C GLU A 28 8.79 5.08 -6.71
N GLY A 29 8.96 6.15 -7.48
CA GLY A 29 7.90 6.99 -8.02
C GLY A 29 8.43 8.40 -8.28
N GLN A 30 7.61 9.26 -8.86
CA GLN A 30 8.00 10.62 -9.21
C GLN A 30 7.30 11.61 -8.28
N ARG A 31 8.07 12.44 -7.56
CA ARG A 31 7.49 13.52 -6.77
C ARG A 31 6.74 14.50 -7.66
N VAL A 32 5.54 14.91 -7.25
CA VAL A 32 4.75 15.96 -7.89
C VAL A 32 4.38 17.05 -6.87
N ARG A 33 4.26 18.28 -7.36
CA ARG A 33 3.93 19.48 -6.56
C ARG A 33 2.76 20.29 -7.13
N HIS A 34 2.10 19.78 -8.16
CA HIS A 34 0.97 20.43 -8.83
C HIS A 34 -0.22 19.48 -8.88
N ALA A 35 -1.42 20.03 -9.10
CA ALA A 35 -2.68 19.28 -9.13
C ALA A 35 -2.92 18.42 -7.86
N LEU A 36 -2.45 18.91 -6.70
CA LEU A 36 -2.53 18.30 -5.37
C LEU A 36 -3.91 18.47 -4.72
N PRO A 37 -4.28 17.67 -3.70
CA PRO A 37 -5.47 17.97 -2.90
C PRO A 37 -5.25 19.27 -2.10
N LYS A 38 -6.34 19.89 -1.64
CA LYS A 38 -6.28 21.09 -0.81
C LYS A 38 -5.39 20.83 0.42
N HIS A 39 -4.53 21.80 0.76
CA HIS A 39 -3.58 21.76 1.89
C HIS A 39 -2.43 20.74 1.77
N SER A 40 -2.25 20.07 0.63
CA SER A 40 -1.07 19.22 0.38
C SER A 40 0.06 20.00 -0.28
N ARG A 41 1.30 19.73 0.13
CA ARG A 41 2.53 20.29 -0.48
C ARG A 41 3.27 19.28 -1.36
N GLY A 42 2.85 18.02 -1.37
CA GLY A 42 3.46 17.02 -2.22
C GLY A 42 2.69 15.71 -2.31
N ALA A 43 2.78 15.09 -3.48
CA ALA A 43 2.32 13.73 -3.73
C ALA A 43 3.40 12.98 -4.54
N ILE A 44 3.18 11.69 -4.72
CA ILE A 44 3.98 10.83 -5.59
C ILE A 44 3.11 10.36 -6.76
N ARG A 45 3.68 10.38 -7.98
CA ARG A 45 3.10 9.83 -9.20
C ARG A 45 3.79 8.51 -9.53
N SER A 46 3.04 7.58 -10.10
CA SER A 46 3.59 6.36 -10.67
C SER A 46 4.62 6.65 -11.77
N ILE A 47 5.61 5.76 -11.87
CA ILE A 47 6.59 5.75 -12.95
C ILE A 47 6.37 4.53 -13.84
N PRO A 48 6.63 4.63 -15.15
CA PRO A 48 6.64 3.48 -16.04
C PRO A 48 7.80 2.55 -15.70
N VAL A 49 7.54 1.26 -15.57
CA VAL A 49 8.53 0.21 -15.31
C VAL A 49 8.29 -0.94 -16.28
N GLN A 50 9.36 -1.42 -16.92
CA GLN A 50 9.28 -2.56 -17.83
C GLN A 50 9.23 -3.86 -17.00
N GLN A 51 8.17 -4.66 -17.17
CA GLN A 51 7.95 -5.92 -16.48
C GLN A 51 7.26 -6.91 -17.42
N ASP A 52 7.79 -8.13 -17.54
CA ASP A 52 7.19 -9.22 -18.33
C ASP A 52 6.74 -8.81 -19.75
N MET A 53 7.62 -8.08 -20.45
CA MET A 53 7.39 -7.51 -21.79
C MET A 53 6.31 -6.42 -21.90
N GLN A 54 5.78 -5.92 -20.79
CA GLN A 54 4.80 -4.83 -20.74
C GLN A 54 5.35 -3.65 -19.93
N THR A 55 4.91 -2.44 -20.23
CA THR A 55 5.18 -1.28 -19.38
C THR A 55 4.04 -1.13 -18.38
N VAL A 56 4.37 -1.15 -17.09
CA VAL A 56 3.40 -0.99 -15.99
C VAL A 56 3.65 0.33 -15.27
N GLN A 57 2.63 0.89 -14.64
CA GLN A 57 2.75 2.08 -13.82
C GLN A 57 2.95 1.67 -12.36
N LYS A 58 4.04 2.08 -11.72
CA LYS A 58 4.40 1.62 -10.36
C LYS A 58 4.69 2.75 -9.38
N ILE A 59 4.21 2.59 -8.15
CA ILE A 59 4.70 3.25 -6.94
C ILE A 59 5.09 2.16 -5.94
N GLN A 60 6.26 2.22 -5.34
CA GLN A 60 6.74 1.16 -4.44
C GLN A 60 7.53 1.73 -3.26
N SER A 61 7.26 1.24 -2.05
CA SER A 61 8.07 1.56 -0.87
C SER A 61 9.40 0.81 -0.90
N PRO A 62 10.43 1.26 -0.16
CA PRO A 62 11.57 0.40 0.12
C PRO A 62 11.10 -0.85 0.88
N GLN A 63 11.89 -1.92 0.79
CA GLN A 63 11.72 -3.06 1.67
C GLN A 63 12.25 -2.71 3.06
N VAL A 64 11.44 -2.96 4.08
CA VAL A 64 11.76 -2.67 5.49
C VAL A 64 11.83 -3.99 6.26
N PRO A 65 13.03 -4.53 6.55
CA PRO A 65 13.17 -5.84 7.20
C PRO A 65 12.53 -5.94 8.59
N SER A 66 12.36 -4.82 9.30
CA SER A 66 11.65 -4.76 10.58
C SER A 66 10.12 -4.80 10.42
N GLY A 67 9.60 -4.56 9.22
CA GLY A 67 8.19 -4.36 8.94
C GLY A 67 7.76 -2.90 8.93
N LEU A 68 6.69 -2.63 8.19
CA LEU A 68 6.01 -1.33 8.10
C LEU A 68 5.05 -1.15 9.29
N PHE A 69 4.23 -2.16 9.57
CA PHE A 69 3.26 -2.18 10.65
C PHE A 69 2.89 -3.64 11.00
N PHE A 70 2.22 -3.84 12.13
CA PHE A 70 1.62 -5.10 12.50
C PHE A 70 0.18 -5.17 11.96
N TRP A 71 -0.12 -6.21 11.17
CA TRP A 71 -1.44 -6.44 10.61
C TRP A 71 -2.30 -7.23 11.60
N HIS A 72 -3.41 -6.64 12.06
CA HIS A 72 -4.44 -7.38 12.77
C HIS A 72 -5.78 -7.37 12.02
N GLU A 73 -6.75 -8.13 12.53
CA GLU A 73 -8.05 -8.35 11.89
C GLU A 73 -8.84 -7.05 11.64
N ASP A 74 -8.76 -6.10 12.57
CA ASP A 74 -9.41 -4.78 12.52
C ASP A 74 -8.49 -3.66 12.00
N SER A 75 -7.34 -4.00 11.40
CA SER A 75 -6.47 -2.99 10.78
C SER A 75 -7.08 -2.49 9.46
N GLN A 76 -7.00 -1.17 9.22
CA GLN A 76 -7.45 -0.55 7.97
C GLN A 76 -6.29 0.17 7.29
N LEU A 77 -6.11 -0.08 5.98
CA LEU A 77 -5.25 0.71 5.12
C LEU A 77 -6.04 1.85 4.50
N HIS A 78 -5.58 3.06 4.73
CA HIS A 78 -6.15 4.26 4.15
C HIS A 78 -5.23 4.82 3.08
N LEU A 79 -5.85 5.36 2.03
CA LEU A 79 -5.15 5.87 0.87
C LEU A 79 -5.84 7.13 0.36
N ARG A 80 -5.09 8.24 0.28
CA ARG A 80 -5.51 9.44 -0.46
C ARG A 80 -4.86 9.45 -1.83
N PHE A 81 -5.65 9.28 -2.89
CA PHE A 81 -5.14 9.08 -4.24
C PHE A 81 -5.97 9.78 -5.32
N LYS A 82 -5.40 9.85 -6.52
CA LYS A 82 -6.03 10.36 -7.75
C LYS A 82 -5.63 9.48 -8.93
N THR A 83 -6.62 9.06 -9.70
CA THR A 83 -6.47 8.27 -10.93
C THR A 83 -7.10 9.03 -12.11
N GLN A 84 -6.55 8.84 -13.31
CA GLN A 84 -7.19 9.27 -14.57
C GLN A 84 -7.65 8.02 -15.32
N PRO A 85 -8.94 7.90 -15.70
CA PRO A 85 -9.44 6.83 -16.54
C PRO A 85 -8.70 6.80 -17.88
N PRO A 86 -8.40 5.61 -18.42
CA PRO A 86 -8.85 4.29 -17.98
C PRO A 86 -8.03 3.69 -16.81
N GLY A 87 -7.19 4.47 -16.14
CA GLY A 87 -6.25 4.02 -15.11
C GLY A 87 -6.88 3.42 -13.85
N TRP A 88 -6.35 2.25 -13.48
CA TRP A 88 -6.60 1.52 -12.24
C TRP A 88 -5.28 0.95 -11.72
N PHE A 89 -5.24 0.57 -10.44
CA PHE A 89 -4.07 -0.10 -9.85
C PHE A 89 -4.48 -1.16 -8.83
N HIS A 90 -3.63 -2.16 -8.68
CA HIS A 90 -3.64 -3.13 -7.59
C HIS A 90 -2.74 -2.67 -6.45
N ILE A 91 -3.08 -3.06 -5.22
CA ILE A 91 -2.24 -2.85 -4.04
C ILE A 91 -1.69 -4.20 -3.60
N TYR A 92 -0.36 -4.32 -3.61
CA TYR A 92 0.36 -5.50 -3.15
C TYR A 92 1.04 -5.21 -1.83
N LEU A 93 0.91 -6.15 -0.88
CA LEU A 93 1.64 -6.18 0.36
C LEU A 93 2.52 -7.43 0.38
N HIS A 94 3.82 -7.24 0.42
CA HIS A 94 4.78 -8.29 0.67
C HIS A 94 4.94 -8.43 2.18
N ALA A 95 4.52 -9.56 2.75
CA ALA A 95 4.45 -9.77 4.18
C ALA A 95 5.17 -11.05 4.61
N ARG A 96 5.54 -11.11 5.88
CA ARG A 96 5.94 -12.36 6.55
C ARG A 96 5.00 -12.64 7.71
N THR A 97 5.09 -13.83 8.29
CA THR A 97 4.34 -14.19 9.49
C THR A 97 5.33 -14.51 10.62
N TYR A 98 4.88 -14.46 11.86
CA TYR A 98 5.71 -14.86 13.00
C TYR A 98 5.97 -16.38 13.03
N GLN A 99 5.08 -17.17 12.43
CA GLN A 99 5.21 -18.64 12.37
C GLN A 99 6.21 -19.08 11.30
N THR A 100 6.26 -18.34 10.18
CA THR A 100 7.09 -18.69 9.03
C THR A 100 7.83 -17.44 8.56
N PRO A 101 9.08 -17.22 9.02
CA PRO A 101 9.88 -16.05 8.66
C PRO A 101 10.31 -16.02 7.18
N GLY A 102 10.05 -17.10 6.43
CA GLY A 102 10.01 -17.11 4.97
C GLY A 102 8.78 -17.91 4.50
N PRO A 103 8.59 -18.16 3.19
CA PRO A 103 8.81 -17.17 2.14
C PRO A 103 7.97 -15.91 2.39
N VAL A 104 8.36 -14.81 1.73
CA VAL A 104 7.55 -13.59 1.73
C VAL A 104 6.23 -13.89 1.00
N LEU A 105 5.12 -13.69 1.70
CA LEU A 105 3.76 -13.83 1.21
C LEU A 105 3.35 -12.58 0.44
N THR A 106 2.73 -12.75 -0.72
CA THR A 106 2.17 -11.62 -1.48
C THR A 106 0.67 -11.57 -1.30
N TYR A 107 0.18 -10.52 -0.64
CA TYR A 107 -1.24 -10.21 -0.54
C TYR A 107 -1.59 -9.14 -1.56
N CYS A 108 -2.72 -9.30 -2.24
CA CYS A 108 -3.21 -8.36 -3.24
C CYS A 108 -4.62 -7.90 -2.88
N TYR A 109 -4.84 -6.60 -2.97
CA TYR A 109 -6.16 -6.02 -3.02
C TYR A 109 -6.42 -5.47 -4.44
N PHE A 110 -7.51 -5.95 -5.03
CA PHE A 110 -8.05 -5.45 -6.28
C PHE A 110 -9.57 -5.30 -6.11
N ASP A 111 -10.10 -4.12 -6.41
CA ASP A 111 -11.53 -3.88 -6.33
C ASP A 111 -11.98 -2.84 -7.37
N LEU A 112 -13.02 -3.20 -8.13
CA LEU A 112 -13.70 -2.36 -9.12
C LEU A 112 -14.23 -1.03 -8.55
N ARG A 113 -14.54 -0.98 -7.25
CA ARG A 113 -14.96 0.23 -6.52
C ARG A 113 -13.86 1.28 -6.46
N LEU A 114 -12.57 0.88 -6.52
CA LEU A 114 -11.47 1.82 -6.73
C LEU A 114 -11.52 2.45 -8.14
N TRP A 115 -12.29 1.88 -9.07
CA TRP A 115 -12.36 2.26 -10.48
C TRP A 115 -13.61 3.07 -10.83
N GLN A 116 -14.74 2.88 -10.12
CA GLN A 116 -16.02 3.60 -10.32
C GLN A 116 -15.97 5.04 -9.80
N THR A 117 -15.05 5.81 -10.35
CA THR A 117 -14.54 7.02 -9.74
C THR A 117 -14.63 8.19 -10.72
N GLN A 118 -15.04 9.38 -10.24
CA GLN A 118 -14.96 10.57 -11.08
C GLN A 118 -13.50 10.80 -11.55
N PRO A 119 -13.26 10.81 -12.87
CA PRO A 119 -11.95 11.03 -13.45
C PRO A 119 -11.21 12.21 -12.81
N GLY A 120 -9.95 12.02 -12.38
CA GLY A 120 -9.08 13.12 -12.01
C GLY A 120 -9.39 13.83 -10.68
N ALA A 121 -10.33 13.33 -9.88
CA ALA A 121 -10.60 13.83 -8.54
C ALA A 121 -9.80 13.08 -7.47
N TRP A 122 -9.25 13.83 -6.49
CA TRP A 122 -8.65 13.25 -5.29
C TRP A 122 -9.72 12.61 -4.41
N ARG A 123 -9.40 11.46 -3.82
CA ARG A 123 -10.28 10.75 -2.90
C ARG A 123 -9.49 10.06 -1.80
N THR A 124 -10.20 9.78 -0.72
CA THR A 124 -9.70 8.96 0.39
C THR A 124 -10.53 7.70 0.47
N VAL A 125 -9.88 6.55 0.55
CA VAL A 125 -10.53 5.26 0.84
C VAL A 125 -9.95 4.66 2.10
N SER A 126 -10.75 3.83 2.77
CA SER A 126 -10.34 2.98 3.89
C SER A 126 -10.63 1.54 3.48
N ILE A 127 -9.60 0.71 3.47
CA ILE A 127 -9.66 -0.68 3.03
C ILE A 127 -9.34 -1.55 4.24
N PRO A 128 -10.29 -2.35 4.75
CA PRO A 128 -10.00 -3.35 5.76
C PRO A 128 -8.89 -4.27 5.25
N LEU A 129 -7.85 -4.49 6.03
CA LEU A 129 -6.77 -5.38 5.60
C LEU A 129 -7.28 -6.81 5.41
N SER A 130 -8.36 -7.21 6.08
CA SER A 130 -9.08 -8.47 5.84
C SER A 130 -9.61 -8.64 4.40
N GLU A 131 -9.70 -7.58 3.59
CA GLU A 131 -10.09 -7.65 2.17
C GLU A 131 -8.94 -8.03 1.24
N PHE A 132 -7.69 -7.97 1.71
CA PHE A 132 -6.55 -8.43 0.92
C PHE A 132 -6.56 -9.96 0.80
N ARG A 133 -6.16 -10.47 -0.37
CA ARG A 133 -6.15 -11.91 -0.69
C ARG A 133 -4.73 -12.37 -0.97
N LEU A 134 -4.37 -13.52 -0.39
CA LEU A 134 -3.09 -14.15 -0.65
C LEU A 134 -3.03 -14.60 -2.12
N GLN A 135 -1.99 -14.19 -2.85
CA GLN A 135 -1.76 -14.55 -4.26
C GLN A 135 -0.98 -15.85 -4.41
N THR A 136 -0.21 -16.24 -3.39
CA THR A 136 0.55 -17.48 -3.38
C THR A 136 -0.29 -18.59 -2.76
N TYR A 137 -0.39 -19.76 -3.40
CA TYR A 137 -1.08 -20.90 -2.80
C TYR A 137 -0.27 -21.43 -1.61
N MET A 138 -0.70 -21.11 -0.39
CA MET A 138 -0.25 -21.77 0.85
C MET A 138 -1.31 -22.79 1.26
N LYS A 139 -0.85 -23.95 1.74
CA LYS A 139 -1.73 -25.04 2.20
C LYS A 139 -2.52 -24.64 3.46
N ASP A 140 -1.94 -23.76 4.27
CA ASP A 140 -2.49 -23.31 5.55
C ASP A 140 -2.51 -21.77 5.60
N ASN A 141 -3.62 -21.20 6.09
CA ASN A 141 -3.66 -19.77 6.44
C ASN A 141 -2.80 -19.55 7.68
N PRO A 142 -1.93 -18.52 7.72
CA PRO A 142 -1.13 -18.26 8.90
C PRO A 142 -2.02 -17.89 10.09
N GLU A 143 -1.80 -18.54 11.23
CA GLU A 143 -2.58 -18.33 12.45
C GLU A 143 -2.07 -17.11 13.25
N LEU A 144 -0.81 -16.71 13.05
CA LEU A 144 -0.24 -15.50 13.67
C LEU A 144 -0.12 -14.35 12.66
N GLY A 145 -0.36 -13.13 13.17
CA GLY A 145 -0.44 -11.89 12.40
C GLY A 145 0.65 -11.68 11.36
N CYS A 146 0.26 -10.97 10.29
CA CYS A 146 1.15 -10.63 9.18
C CYS A 146 1.95 -9.36 9.47
N ILE A 147 3.16 -9.30 8.93
CA ILE A 147 4.03 -8.13 8.98
C ILE A 147 4.35 -7.70 7.56
N PRO A 148 3.67 -6.68 7.00
CA PRO A 148 4.07 -6.10 5.72
C PRO A 148 5.47 -5.52 5.78
N LEU A 149 6.30 -5.88 4.82
CA LEU A 149 7.69 -5.45 4.64
C LEU A 149 7.81 -4.41 3.54
N GLN A 150 6.87 -4.40 2.59
CA GLN A 150 6.83 -3.52 1.44
C GLN A 150 5.39 -3.36 0.95
N ILE A 151 5.07 -2.17 0.44
CA ILE A 151 3.81 -1.89 -0.26
C ILE A 151 4.11 -1.46 -1.69
N THR A 152 3.39 -2.04 -2.64
CA THR A 152 3.50 -1.73 -4.07
C THR A 152 2.13 -1.43 -4.65
N PHE A 153 2.03 -0.34 -5.40
CA PHE A 153 0.87 0.02 -6.19
C PHE A 153 1.25 -0.18 -7.66
N ARG A 154 0.47 -0.98 -8.39
CA ARG A 154 0.77 -1.33 -9.79
C ARG A 154 -0.47 -1.17 -10.66
N GLY A 155 -0.40 -0.30 -11.65
CA GLY A 155 -1.42 -0.14 -12.69
C GLY A 155 -1.01 -0.81 -14.00
N GLU A 156 -1.97 -1.43 -14.68
CA GLU A 156 -1.75 -2.13 -15.96
C GLU A 156 -1.84 -1.21 -17.19
N SER A 157 -2.28 0.04 -17.03
CA SER A 157 -2.41 0.97 -18.15
C SER A 157 -1.08 1.66 -18.46
N GLU A 158 -0.72 1.73 -19.74
CA GLU A 158 0.44 2.47 -20.23
C GLU A 158 0.23 4.01 -20.15
N THR A 159 -1.01 4.49 -20.00
CA THR A 159 -1.32 5.92 -20.13
C THR A 159 -1.83 6.55 -18.83
N ASP A 160 -1.24 7.71 -18.53
CA ASP A 160 -1.49 8.67 -17.45
C ASP A 160 -1.18 8.31 -15.99
N GLY A 161 -1.02 7.03 -15.65
CA GLY A 161 -0.58 6.61 -14.32
C GLY A 161 -1.53 7.06 -13.20
N PHE A 162 -1.04 7.03 -11.96
CA PHE A 162 -1.83 7.42 -10.79
C PHE A 162 -0.97 8.18 -9.78
N MET A 163 -1.63 8.92 -8.88
CA MET A 163 -0.97 9.70 -7.85
C MET A 163 -1.48 9.30 -6.48
N ILE A 164 -0.56 9.30 -5.51
CA ILE A 164 -0.83 9.05 -4.10
C ILE A 164 -0.27 10.22 -3.31
N ASP A 165 -1.09 10.75 -2.42
CA ASP A 165 -0.70 11.86 -1.56
C ASP A 165 -0.34 11.38 -0.14
N ARG A 166 -1.09 10.41 0.38
CA ARG A 166 -0.87 9.88 1.73
C ARG A 166 -1.34 8.44 1.84
N ILE A 167 -0.59 7.65 2.61
CA ILE A 167 -0.92 6.28 2.96
C ILE A 167 -0.81 6.16 4.48
N TRP A 168 -1.80 5.56 5.14
CA TRP A 168 -1.72 5.33 6.58
C TRP A 168 -2.52 4.10 6.98
N VAL A 169 -2.16 3.54 8.12
CA VAL A 169 -2.80 2.37 8.73
C VAL A 169 -3.24 2.72 10.12
N THR A 170 -4.48 2.37 10.45
CA THR A 170 -5.07 2.52 11.79
C THR A 170 -5.62 1.19 12.30
N ARG A 171 -5.95 1.16 13.58
CA ARG A 171 -6.63 0.06 14.27
C ARG A 171 -8.10 0.41 14.51
N GLY A 172 -9.00 -0.57 14.51
CA GLY A 172 -10.42 -0.39 14.78
C GLY A 172 -11.18 0.50 13.79
N ASN A 173 -12.38 0.93 14.17
CA ASN A 173 -13.18 1.92 13.44
C ASN A 173 -12.69 3.36 13.66
N SER A 174 -11.37 3.54 13.76
CA SER A 174 -10.77 4.86 13.88
C SER A 174 -11.09 5.66 12.63
N THR A 175 -11.99 6.63 12.77
CA THR A 175 -12.24 7.65 11.75
C THR A 175 -10.89 8.24 11.33
N PRO A 176 -10.64 8.45 10.02
CA PRO A 176 -9.41 9.07 9.58
C PRO A 176 -9.19 10.38 10.35
N PRO A 177 -7.93 10.73 10.69
CA PRO A 177 -7.66 11.98 11.37
C PRO A 177 -8.30 13.12 10.57
N PRO A 178 -8.95 14.10 11.23
CA PRO A 178 -9.54 15.23 10.53
C PRO A 178 -8.49 15.86 9.63
N ASN A 179 -8.89 16.23 8.41
CA ASN A 179 -8.05 17.08 7.57
C ASN A 179 -7.62 18.28 8.43
N PRO A 180 -6.33 18.68 8.42
CA PRO A 180 -5.98 19.96 9.02
C PRO A 180 -6.81 21.05 8.33
N GLU A 181 -7.54 21.83 9.13
CA GLU A 181 -8.34 22.98 8.67
C GLU A 181 -7.51 24.02 7.91
#